data_AF-A0A8I1SRE3-F1
#
_entry.id   AF-A0A8I1SRE3-F1
#
_cell.length_a   1.000
_cell.length_b   1.000
_cell.length_c   1.000
_cell.angle_alpha   90.00
_cell.angle_beta   90.00
_cell.angle_gamma   90.00
#
_symmetry.space_group_name_H-M   'P 1'
#
loop_
_entity.id
_entity.type
_entity.pdbx_description
1 polymer ?
#
loop_
_entity_poly.entity_id
_entity_poly.type
_entity_poly.pdbx_seq_one_letter_code
_entity_poly.pdbx_strand_id
1 'polypeptide(L)'
;MNSFHIPLLLAIASLPLASLHSSTLTWDASGTSPSAPTGGAGTWNTTGTNWSNGTSDTAWNNSAVNSAYFLGNLTAYAAITLAEPISVDAITFGAGGSNGYTIIGSGSNSLTVSSGVITVNRSSTIQASITGSNGLIKTGSSAVTLTLGSVNTYTGATLVQNGNLRLDTPGALPTGTTVVMGKAETSNNTTIDLRTSQTISGLATAGTGTALITNNRSSAGTATLTINPDSGSTAADSTFSGSIQDGSSGGLIALTKAGSHALTLTGTSTYTGATTVSGGTLVIGVSGAGSLASSVTVKNGATLSGSGSTSGNVTIETGGNLAPGNSAGQFTIGGALSLAADAVYQFELNGATRAADKVAANGISINAAADFSFTLLGGVSGLSIGNQFVILDNTGSGSISGTFSNLAAGSSFNAGNGLLFSVSSDGLGGYGNDLVLTITAVPESSTAVSLALGLSALWLVVRRRRNS
;
A
#
# COMPACT_ATOMS: atom_id res chain seq x y z
N MET A 1 -53.29 -22.87 -49.11
CA MET A 1 -52.13 -23.72 -48.80
C MET A 1 -51.16 -22.84 -48.00
N ASN A 2 -51.36 -22.76 -46.68
CA ASN A 2 -50.65 -23.54 -45.64
C ASN A 2 -49.14 -23.21 -45.68
N SER A 3 -48.48 -22.70 -44.64
CA SER A 3 -48.61 -23.05 -43.22
C SER A 3 -48.16 -21.91 -42.30
N PHE A 4 -48.94 -21.66 -41.25
CA PHE A 4 -48.49 -20.98 -40.04
C PHE A 4 -47.51 -21.89 -39.29
N HIS A 5 -46.33 -21.38 -38.93
CA HIS A 5 -45.42 -22.02 -37.97
C HIS A 5 -45.78 -21.56 -36.56
N ILE A 6 -46.27 -22.49 -35.75
CA ILE A 6 -46.45 -22.34 -34.29
C ILE A 6 -45.10 -22.70 -33.65
N PRO A 7 -44.46 -21.83 -32.85
CA PRO A 7 -43.35 -22.27 -32.02
C PRO A 7 -43.89 -23.06 -30.83
N LEU A 8 -43.38 -24.30 -30.71
CA LEU A 8 -43.60 -25.23 -29.62
C LEU A 8 -43.22 -24.56 -28.28
N LEU A 9 -44.22 -24.36 -27.42
CA LEU A 9 -44.05 -23.95 -26.03
C LEU A 9 -43.40 -25.12 -25.28
N LEU A 10 -42.09 -25.03 -25.03
CA LEU A 10 -41.38 -25.97 -24.17
C LEU A 10 -41.83 -25.73 -22.73
N ALA A 11 -42.67 -26.62 -22.20
CA ALA A 11 -42.99 -26.66 -20.79
C ALA A 11 -41.71 -26.97 -20.01
N ILE A 12 -41.08 -25.93 -19.45
CA ILE A 12 -40.08 -26.11 -18.41
C ILE A 12 -40.86 -26.59 -17.20
N ALA A 13 -40.75 -27.88 -16.90
CA ALA A 13 -41.14 -28.41 -15.60
C ALA A 13 -40.38 -27.58 -14.56
N SER A 14 -41.10 -26.77 -13.80
CA SER A 14 -40.58 -26.12 -12.59
C SER A 14 -40.33 -27.22 -11.57
N LEU A 15 -39.16 -27.86 -11.68
CA LEU A 15 -38.57 -28.51 -10.52
C LEU A 15 -38.46 -27.43 -9.45
N PRO A 16 -38.88 -27.69 -8.20
CA PRO A 16 -38.63 -26.73 -7.15
C PRO A 16 -37.11 -26.56 -7.08
N LEU A 17 -36.60 -25.38 -7.43
CA LEU A 17 -35.33 -24.96 -6.89
C LEU A 17 -35.55 -25.02 -5.37
N ALA A 18 -35.01 -26.04 -4.71
CA ALA A 18 -34.74 -25.94 -3.30
C ALA A 18 -33.87 -24.68 -3.19
N SER A 19 -34.46 -23.59 -2.71
CA SER A 19 -33.69 -22.43 -2.28
C SER A 19 -32.66 -22.97 -1.30
N LEU A 20 -31.39 -22.95 -1.67
CA LEU A 20 -30.30 -23.19 -0.74
C LEU A 20 -30.31 -22.03 0.26
N HIS A 21 -31.17 -22.10 1.27
CA HIS A 21 -31.11 -21.18 2.40
C HIS A 21 -29.95 -21.63 3.28
N SER A 22 -29.01 -20.72 3.52
CA SER A 22 -27.94 -20.93 4.49
C SER A 22 -28.59 -21.14 5.87
N SER A 23 -28.45 -22.35 6.42
CA SER A 23 -28.96 -22.65 7.77
C SER A 23 -27.86 -22.36 8.78
N THR A 24 -28.18 -21.64 9.85
CA THR A 24 -27.24 -21.43 10.95
C THR A 24 -27.39 -22.55 11.96
N LEU A 25 -26.33 -23.33 12.16
CA LEU A 25 -26.26 -24.35 13.19
C LEU A 25 -25.44 -23.85 14.37
N THR A 26 -25.94 -24.10 15.57
CA THR A 26 -25.32 -23.64 16.81
C THR A 26 -24.53 -24.76 17.47
N TRP A 27 -23.29 -24.48 17.85
CA TRP A 27 -22.44 -25.43 18.56
C TRP A 27 -23.02 -25.79 19.93
N ASP A 28 -23.33 -27.07 20.14
CA ASP A 28 -23.73 -27.64 21.43
C ASP A 28 -22.76 -28.77 21.80
N ALA A 29 -21.82 -28.49 22.72
CA ALA A 29 -20.87 -29.51 23.15
C ALA A 29 -21.52 -30.63 23.97
N SER A 30 -22.73 -30.42 24.51
CA SER A 30 -23.47 -31.45 25.24
C SER A 30 -24.10 -32.51 24.33
N GLY A 31 -24.32 -32.17 23.05
CA GLY A 31 -25.01 -32.99 22.05
C GLY A 31 -26.41 -33.47 22.45
N THR A 32 -27.04 -32.81 23.44
CA THR A 32 -28.30 -33.24 24.04
C THR A 32 -29.22 -32.08 24.42
N SER A 33 -28.83 -30.82 24.16
CA SER A 33 -29.55 -29.62 24.59
C SER A 33 -29.89 -28.71 23.40
N PRO A 34 -30.64 -29.18 22.39
CA PRO A 34 -30.79 -28.46 21.14
C PRO A 34 -31.53 -27.12 21.29
N SER A 35 -32.46 -26.99 22.24
CA SER A 35 -33.16 -25.73 22.50
C SER A 35 -32.35 -24.74 23.35
N ALA A 36 -31.25 -25.18 23.97
CA ALA A 36 -30.36 -24.36 24.77
C ALA A 36 -28.89 -24.81 24.63
N PRO A 37 -28.26 -24.61 23.44
CA PRO A 37 -26.90 -25.06 23.17
C PRO A 37 -25.90 -24.54 24.20
N THR A 38 -25.08 -25.44 24.74
CA THR A 38 -24.26 -25.14 25.93
C THR A 38 -22.88 -24.55 25.61
N GLY A 39 -22.47 -24.51 24.34
CA GLY A 39 -21.11 -24.16 23.96
C GLY A 39 -20.06 -25.10 24.57
N GLY A 40 -18.77 -24.77 24.46
CA GLY A 40 -17.68 -25.52 25.11
C GLY A 40 -16.75 -26.26 24.16
N ALA A 41 -15.79 -27.01 24.70
CA ALA A 41 -14.79 -27.72 23.89
C ALA A 41 -15.38 -29.01 23.27
N GLY A 42 -14.85 -29.44 22.13
CA GLY A 42 -15.23 -30.71 21.52
C GLY A 42 -14.63 -30.93 20.13
N THR A 43 -15.18 -31.91 19.42
CA THR A 43 -14.72 -32.31 18.08
C THR A 43 -15.75 -31.93 17.03
N TRP A 44 -15.33 -31.19 16.01
CA TRP A 44 -16.12 -30.91 14.82
C TRP A 44 -15.81 -31.96 13.75
N ASN A 45 -16.82 -32.77 13.45
CA ASN A 45 -16.77 -33.83 12.44
C ASN A 45 -18.14 -33.97 11.76
N THR A 46 -18.24 -34.87 10.79
CA THR A 46 -19.49 -35.10 10.02
C THR A 46 -20.37 -36.22 10.57
N THR A 47 -20.06 -36.76 11.76
CA THR A 47 -20.74 -37.93 12.34
C THR A 47 -21.35 -37.68 13.72
N GLY A 48 -20.73 -36.83 14.53
CA GLY A 48 -21.18 -36.48 15.88
C GLY A 48 -22.24 -35.39 15.89
N THR A 49 -23.21 -35.52 16.78
CA THR A 49 -24.37 -34.62 16.89
C THR A 49 -24.09 -33.45 17.85
N ASN A 50 -23.18 -32.57 17.48
CA ASN A 50 -22.79 -31.40 18.28
C ASN A 50 -23.31 -30.06 17.69
N TRP A 51 -24.24 -30.13 16.73
CA TRP A 51 -24.78 -28.97 16.03
C TRP A 51 -26.29 -28.90 16.14
N SER A 52 -26.76 -27.96 16.93
CA SER A 52 -28.18 -27.69 17.13
C SER A 52 -28.76 -26.85 15.99
N ASN A 53 -29.93 -27.26 15.49
CA ASN A 53 -30.80 -26.45 14.65
C ASN A 53 -31.94 -25.75 15.44
N GLY A 54 -31.85 -25.74 16.78
CA GLY A 54 -32.86 -25.23 17.72
C GLY A 54 -33.91 -26.25 18.14
N THR A 55 -34.01 -27.39 17.44
CA THR A 55 -34.98 -28.46 17.73
C THR A 55 -34.31 -29.80 18.01
N SER A 56 -33.24 -30.11 17.28
CA SER A 56 -32.46 -31.34 17.39
C SER A 56 -30.98 -31.06 17.20
N ASP A 57 -30.14 -31.84 17.87
CA ASP A 57 -28.72 -31.89 17.58
C ASP A 57 -28.46 -32.83 16.42
N THR A 58 -27.64 -32.37 15.49
CA THR A 58 -27.39 -33.00 14.20
C THR A 58 -25.89 -33.06 13.91
N ALA A 59 -25.50 -33.97 13.04
CA ALA A 59 -24.13 -34.01 12.55
C ALA A 59 -23.89 -32.89 11.53
N TRP A 60 -22.64 -32.41 11.45
CA TRP A 60 -22.29 -31.41 10.43
C TRP A 60 -22.35 -32.01 9.03
N ASN A 61 -22.90 -31.27 8.07
CA ASN A 61 -22.95 -31.69 6.67
C ASN A 61 -22.08 -30.76 5.80
N ASN A 62 -20.92 -31.26 5.39
CA ASN A 62 -19.97 -30.53 4.53
C ASN A 62 -20.52 -30.19 3.13
N SER A 63 -21.57 -30.89 2.66
CA SER A 63 -22.20 -30.62 1.36
C SER A 63 -23.34 -29.59 1.44
N ALA A 64 -23.78 -29.23 2.65
CA ALA A 64 -24.79 -28.21 2.85
C ALA A 64 -24.14 -26.82 2.99
N VAL A 65 -24.86 -25.79 2.58
CA VAL A 65 -24.47 -24.39 2.80
C VAL A 65 -24.86 -24.01 4.24
N ASN A 66 -24.15 -24.52 5.22
CA ASN A 66 -24.44 -24.26 6.64
C ASN A 66 -23.45 -23.25 7.22
N SER A 67 -23.96 -22.33 8.03
CA SER A 67 -23.15 -21.42 8.84
C SER A 67 -22.97 -21.98 10.25
N ALA A 68 -21.77 -21.85 10.80
CA ALA A 68 -21.42 -22.29 12.14
C ALA A 68 -21.53 -21.15 13.14
N TYR A 69 -22.31 -21.34 14.20
CA TYR A 69 -22.46 -20.37 15.28
C TYR A 69 -21.94 -20.90 16.61
N PHE A 70 -20.86 -20.28 17.11
CA PHE A 70 -20.23 -20.62 18.38
C PHE A 70 -20.69 -19.65 19.48
N LEU A 71 -21.64 -20.08 20.32
CA LEU A 71 -22.19 -19.30 21.43
C LEU A 71 -21.81 -19.88 22.81
N GLY A 72 -22.44 -19.40 23.88
CA GLY A 72 -22.32 -20.00 25.22
C GLY A 72 -21.51 -19.15 26.19
N ASN A 73 -21.81 -19.26 27.48
CA ASN A 73 -21.06 -18.62 28.56
C ASN A 73 -19.88 -19.52 28.95
N LEU A 74 -18.74 -19.31 28.31
CA LEU A 74 -17.57 -20.15 28.48
C LEU A 74 -16.84 -19.84 29.81
N THR A 75 -16.72 -20.84 30.68
CA THR A 75 -15.93 -20.74 31.92
C THR A 75 -14.42 -20.85 31.70
N ALA A 76 -14.00 -21.39 30.55
CA ALA A 76 -12.61 -21.46 30.07
C ALA A 76 -12.55 -21.40 28.54
N TYR A 77 -11.36 -21.17 27.96
CA TYR A 77 -11.19 -21.26 26.50
C TYR A 77 -11.60 -22.64 25.97
N ALA A 78 -12.38 -22.65 24.89
CA ALA A 78 -12.94 -23.87 24.32
C ALA A 78 -12.20 -24.27 23.03
N ALA A 79 -11.57 -25.45 23.04
CA ALA A 79 -10.93 -26.02 21.86
C ALA A 79 -11.95 -26.79 21.00
N ILE A 80 -12.03 -26.44 19.72
CA ILE A 80 -12.83 -27.13 18.70
C ILE A 80 -11.85 -27.82 17.76
N THR A 81 -11.71 -29.14 17.89
CA THR A 81 -10.77 -29.91 17.07
C THR A 81 -11.46 -30.40 15.81
N LEU A 82 -10.90 -30.11 14.64
CA LEU A 82 -11.38 -30.64 13.36
C LEU A 82 -10.89 -32.09 13.22
N ALA A 83 -11.81 -33.05 13.12
CA ALA A 83 -11.45 -34.47 12.90
C ALA A 83 -11.13 -34.78 11.43
N GLU A 84 -11.59 -33.93 10.53
CA GLU A 84 -11.49 -34.02 9.07
C GLU A 84 -11.51 -32.60 8.48
N PRO A 85 -11.26 -32.41 7.18
CA PRO A 85 -11.54 -31.13 6.53
C PRO A 85 -13.02 -30.74 6.66
N ILE A 86 -13.28 -29.52 7.10
CA ILE A 86 -14.64 -28.99 7.28
C ILE A 86 -14.91 -27.88 6.28
N SER A 87 -16.05 -27.97 5.59
CA SER A 87 -16.59 -26.91 4.75
C SER A 87 -17.75 -26.22 5.46
N VAL A 88 -17.70 -24.90 5.54
CA VAL A 88 -18.68 -24.03 6.19
C VAL A 88 -18.96 -22.81 5.32
N ASP A 89 -20.19 -22.31 5.33
CA ASP A 89 -20.55 -21.08 4.64
C ASP A 89 -19.93 -19.86 5.33
N ALA A 90 -20.34 -19.58 6.57
CA ALA A 90 -19.80 -18.52 7.41
C ALA A 90 -19.59 -19.00 8.86
N ILE A 91 -18.71 -18.31 9.59
CA ILE A 91 -18.47 -18.57 11.02
C ILE A 91 -18.88 -17.35 11.82
N THR A 92 -19.60 -17.56 12.91
CA THR A 92 -19.87 -16.52 13.90
C THR A 92 -19.40 -16.98 15.27
N PHE A 93 -18.47 -16.24 15.86
CA PHE A 93 -18.16 -16.31 17.28
C PHE A 93 -19.07 -15.32 18.01
N GLY A 94 -20.14 -15.83 18.61
CA GLY A 94 -21.13 -15.05 19.34
C GLY A 94 -20.54 -14.35 20.55
N ALA A 95 -21.22 -13.29 21.01
CA ALA A 95 -20.86 -12.60 22.25
C ALA A 95 -21.02 -13.52 23.47
N GLY A 96 -20.23 -13.28 24.52
CA GLY A 96 -20.42 -13.91 25.83
C GLY A 96 -19.14 -14.13 26.64
N GLY A 97 -19.07 -13.71 27.90
CA GLY A 97 -17.90 -13.95 28.77
C GLY A 97 -16.55 -13.45 28.21
N SER A 98 -15.46 -13.75 28.92
CA SER A 98 -14.10 -13.35 28.52
C SER A 98 -13.35 -14.42 27.70
N ASN A 99 -13.82 -15.67 27.75
CA ASN A 99 -13.15 -16.81 27.13
C ASN A 99 -13.66 -17.06 25.71
N GLY A 100 -12.74 -17.28 24.76
CA GLY A 100 -13.05 -17.54 23.36
C GLY A 100 -12.99 -19.00 22.94
N TYR A 101 -13.24 -19.21 21.66
CA TYR A 101 -13.03 -20.49 20.99
C TYR A 101 -11.68 -20.55 20.29
N THR A 102 -11.10 -21.74 20.19
CA THR A 102 -9.94 -22.03 19.34
C THR A 102 -10.29 -23.17 18.39
N ILE A 103 -10.39 -22.90 17.09
CA ILE A 103 -10.59 -23.94 16.08
C ILE A 103 -9.23 -24.51 15.69
N ILE A 104 -9.01 -25.80 15.89
CA ILE A 104 -7.72 -26.48 15.72
C ILE A 104 -7.82 -27.46 14.56
N GLY A 105 -6.98 -27.27 13.55
CA GLY A 105 -6.73 -28.25 12.49
C GLY A 105 -5.38 -28.94 12.72
N SER A 106 -5.30 -30.24 12.42
CA SER A 106 -4.04 -30.99 12.44
C SER A 106 -3.85 -31.76 11.14
N GLY A 107 -2.61 -31.90 10.69
CA GLY A 107 -2.31 -32.51 9.40
C GLY A 107 -3.06 -31.82 8.25
N SER A 108 -3.91 -32.59 7.56
CA SER A 108 -4.72 -32.12 6.42
C SER A 108 -6.07 -31.51 6.79
N ASN A 109 -6.42 -31.43 8.08
CA ASN A 109 -7.75 -30.98 8.52
C ASN A 109 -7.86 -29.46 8.45
N SER A 110 -8.29 -28.97 7.28
CA SER A 110 -8.49 -27.55 6.98
C SER A 110 -9.92 -27.08 7.24
N LEU A 111 -10.10 -25.76 7.25
CA LEU A 111 -11.39 -25.09 7.36
C LEU A 111 -11.66 -24.30 6.08
N THR A 112 -12.56 -24.79 5.24
CA THR A 112 -13.00 -24.08 4.04
C THR A 112 -14.15 -23.15 4.40
N VAL A 113 -13.96 -21.84 4.30
CA VAL A 113 -15.01 -20.85 4.58
C VAL A 113 -15.53 -20.29 3.25
N SER A 114 -16.63 -20.86 2.75
CA SER A 114 -17.12 -20.63 1.40
C SER A 114 -17.52 -19.18 1.14
N SER A 115 -18.11 -18.48 2.12
CA SER A 115 -18.42 -17.04 1.97
C SER A 115 -17.23 -16.12 2.29
N GLY A 116 -16.16 -16.67 2.87
CA GLY A 116 -15.09 -15.92 3.52
C GLY A 116 -15.47 -15.23 4.84
N VAL A 117 -16.75 -15.18 5.22
CA VAL A 117 -17.22 -14.37 6.36
C VAL A 117 -16.94 -15.02 7.71
N ILE A 118 -16.25 -14.27 8.57
CA ILE A 118 -16.03 -14.58 9.98
C ILE A 118 -16.47 -13.39 10.84
N THR A 119 -17.61 -13.54 11.51
CA THR A 119 -18.16 -12.55 12.45
C THR A 119 -17.63 -12.82 13.85
N VAL A 120 -16.96 -11.83 14.45
CA VAL A 120 -16.33 -11.99 15.76
C VAL A 120 -16.92 -10.99 16.73
N ASN A 121 -17.68 -11.49 17.69
CA ASN A 121 -18.23 -10.71 18.81
C ASN A 121 -17.60 -11.10 20.16
N ARG A 122 -16.57 -11.96 20.09
CA ARG A 122 -15.74 -12.41 21.21
C ARG A 122 -14.40 -12.87 20.69
N SER A 123 -13.31 -12.44 21.33
CA SER A 123 -11.96 -12.77 20.88
C SER A 123 -11.78 -14.28 20.78
N SER A 124 -11.36 -14.77 19.61
CA SER A 124 -11.28 -16.19 19.28
C SER A 124 -10.11 -16.45 18.34
N THR A 125 -9.66 -17.70 18.27
CA THR A 125 -8.48 -18.13 17.50
C THR A 125 -8.87 -19.18 16.46
N ILE A 126 -8.27 -19.11 15.29
CA ILE A 126 -8.30 -20.17 14.28
C ILE A 126 -6.85 -20.61 14.05
N GLN A 127 -6.56 -21.85 14.47
CA GLN A 127 -5.31 -22.57 14.24
C GLN A 127 -5.45 -23.61 13.13
N ALA A 128 -6.65 -23.85 12.58
CA ALA A 128 -6.79 -24.57 11.32
C ALA A 128 -6.34 -23.66 10.14
N SER A 129 -5.80 -24.27 9.07
CA SER A 129 -5.60 -23.52 7.81
C SER A 129 -6.96 -23.20 7.20
N ILE A 130 -7.21 -21.90 6.97
CA ILE A 130 -8.37 -21.41 6.25
C ILE A 130 -8.11 -21.51 4.75
N THR A 131 -9.05 -22.12 4.03
CA THR A 131 -9.00 -22.33 2.59
C THR A 131 -10.30 -21.88 1.93
N GLY A 132 -10.33 -21.89 0.59
CA GLY A 132 -11.48 -21.44 -0.21
C GLY A 132 -11.11 -20.31 -1.18
N SER A 133 -12.06 -19.92 -2.03
CA SER A 133 -11.79 -18.98 -3.12
C SER A 133 -12.23 -17.53 -2.88
N ASN A 134 -13.00 -17.29 -1.82
CA ASN A 134 -13.71 -16.01 -1.58
C ASN A 134 -13.02 -15.11 -0.54
N GLY A 135 -11.75 -15.35 -0.25
CA GLY A 135 -10.97 -14.54 0.67
C GLY A 135 -11.35 -14.75 2.14
N LEU A 136 -11.08 -13.72 2.95
CA LEU A 136 -11.41 -13.67 4.36
C LEU A 136 -12.06 -12.32 4.67
N ILE A 137 -13.26 -12.34 5.25
CA ILE A 137 -13.99 -11.15 5.70
C ILE A 137 -14.14 -11.20 7.21
N LYS A 138 -13.29 -10.46 7.94
CA LYS A 138 -13.39 -10.29 9.38
C LYS A 138 -14.35 -9.14 9.71
N THR A 139 -15.44 -9.44 10.41
CA THR A 139 -16.42 -8.43 10.89
C THR A 139 -16.77 -8.66 12.37
N GLY A 140 -17.82 -8.00 12.86
CA GLY A 140 -18.31 -8.10 14.24
C GLY A 140 -17.94 -6.89 15.09
N SER A 141 -17.59 -7.12 16.35
CA SER A 141 -17.35 -6.06 17.34
C SER A 141 -15.95 -5.45 17.21
N SER A 142 -15.81 -4.15 17.52
CA SER A 142 -14.54 -3.42 17.39
C SER A 142 -13.52 -3.76 18.48
N ALA A 143 -13.99 -4.22 19.66
CA ALA A 143 -13.12 -4.49 20.81
C ALA A 143 -12.50 -5.90 20.85
N VAL A 144 -12.76 -6.73 19.84
CA VAL A 144 -12.41 -8.16 19.86
C VAL A 144 -11.44 -8.54 18.76
N THR A 145 -10.65 -9.57 19.04
CA THR A 145 -9.57 -10.04 18.16
C THR A 145 -9.91 -11.39 17.55
N LEU A 146 -9.77 -11.50 16.23
CA LEU A 146 -9.57 -12.79 15.57
C LEU A 146 -8.07 -13.05 15.51
N THR A 147 -7.60 -14.18 16.05
CA THR A 147 -6.21 -14.60 15.92
C THR A 147 -6.10 -15.69 14.86
N LEU A 148 -5.22 -15.49 13.88
CA LEU A 148 -4.82 -16.51 12.92
C LEU A 148 -3.50 -17.14 13.37
N GLY A 149 -3.56 -18.42 13.74
CA GLY A 149 -2.42 -19.18 14.25
C GLY A 149 -1.73 -20.07 13.22
N SER A 150 -2.26 -20.14 11.99
CA SER A 150 -1.76 -21.01 10.93
C SER A 150 -1.61 -20.28 9.60
N VAL A 151 -0.76 -20.83 8.72
CA VAL A 151 -0.63 -20.38 7.34
C VAL A 151 -1.92 -20.71 6.62
N ASN A 152 -2.53 -19.70 5.99
CA ASN A 152 -3.80 -19.85 5.27
C ASN A 152 -3.54 -19.88 3.76
N THR A 153 -4.40 -20.60 3.02
CA THR A 153 -4.23 -20.80 1.57
C THR A 153 -5.48 -20.44 0.78
N TYR A 154 -6.39 -19.66 1.36
CA TYR A 154 -7.50 -19.09 0.61
C TYR A 154 -6.98 -18.16 -0.50
N THR A 155 -7.72 -18.08 -1.60
CA THR A 155 -7.52 -17.03 -2.62
C THR A 155 -8.53 -15.91 -2.41
N GLY A 156 -8.29 -14.75 -3.01
CA GLY A 156 -9.14 -13.56 -2.83
C GLY A 156 -8.64 -12.64 -1.71
N ALA A 157 -9.36 -11.53 -1.50
CA ALA A 157 -8.94 -10.46 -0.61
C ALA A 157 -9.15 -10.78 0.88
N THR A 158 -8.34 -10.16 1.73
CA THR A 158 -8.53 -10.15 3.19
C THR A 158 -9.16 -8.81 3.57
N LEU A 159 -10.46 -8.82 3.87
CA LEU A 159 -11.21 -7.64 4.29
C LEU A 159 -11.36 -7.65 5.81
N VAL A 160 -10.67 -6.73 6.49
CA VAL A 160 -10.86 -6.49 7.93
C VAL A 160 -11.84 -5.35 8.06
N GLN A 161 -13.14 -5.64 8.23
CA GLN A 161 -14.20 -4.63 8.21
C GLN A 161 -14.51 -4.02 9.58
N ASN A 162 -14.14 -4.69 10.68
CA ASN A 162 -14.23 -4.14 12.04
C ASN A 162 -13.36 -4.94 13.04
N GLY A 163 -12.84 -4.23 14.04
CA GLY A 163 -12.08 -4.81 15.15
C GLY A 163 -10.70 -5.33 14.75
N ASN A 164 -10.20 -6.31 15.49
CA ASN A 164 -8.79 -6.65 15.45
C ASN A 164 -8.54 -8.00 14.75
N LEU A 165 -7.49 -8.06 13.94
CA LEU A 165 -6.92 -9.28 13.37
C LEU A 165 -5.48 -9.42 13.85
N ARG A 166 -5.12 -10.53 14.49
CA ARG A 166 -3.78 -10.83 14.99
C ARG A 166 -3.16 -12.00 14.24
N LEU A 167 -1.90 -11.88 13.84
CA LEU A 167 -1.21 -12.85 12.96
C LEU A 167 -0.07 -13.55 13.71
N ASP A 168 -0.35 -14.70 14.31
CA ASP A 168 0.60 -15.39 15.21
C ASP A 168 1.60 -16.31 14.49
N THR A 169 1.57 -16.36 13.16
CA THR A 169 2.53 -17.14 12.36
C THR A 169 2.98 -16.40 11.11
N PRO A 170 4.26 -16.52 10.70
CA PRO A 170 4.73 -15.97 9.44
C PRO A 170 3.91 -16.51 8.26
N GLY A 171 3.45 -15.64 7.37
CA GLY A 171 2.59 -16.03 6.25
C GLY A 171 1.19 -16.50 6.68
N ALA A 172 0.70 -16.04 7.84
CA ALA A 172 -0.70 -16.20 8.22
C ALA A 172 -1.64 -15.67 7.12
N LEU A 173 -1.26 -14.60 6.44
CA LEU A 173 -1.99 -14.13 5.25
C LEU A 173 -1.43 -14.77 3.98
N PRO A 174 -2.28 -15.22 3.02
CA PRO A 174 -1.83 -15.70 1.72
C PRO A 174 -1.08 -14.59 0.97
N THR A 175 0.03 -14.93 0.30
CA THR A 175 0.86 -13.92 -0.39
C THR A 175 0.12 -13.18 -1.51
N GLY A 176 -0.87 -13.82 -2.14
CA GLY A 176 -1.69 -13.21 -3.19
C GLY A 176 -2.83 -12.33 -2.67
N THR A 177 -3.01 -12.20 -1.35
CA THR A 177 -4.14 -11.42 -0.82
C THR A 177 -3.89 -9.92 -0.92
N THR A 178 -4.91 -9.18 -1.35
CA THR A 178 -5.00 -7.74 -1.08
C THR A 178 -5.69 -7.56 0.26
N VAL A 179 -5.05 -6.87 1.20
CA VAL A 179 -5.63 -6.52 2.49
C VAL A 179 -6.36 -5.18 2.38
N VAL A 180 -7.63 -5.16 2.75
CA VAL A 180 -8.42 -3.92 2.87
C VAL A 180 -8.88 -3.76 4.32
N MET A 181 -8.51 -2.64 4.93
CA MET A 181 -8.84 -2.30 6.31
C MET A 181 -9.96 -1.26 6.35
N GLY A 182 -11.04 -1.59 7.05
CA GLY A 182 -12.26 -0.79 7.14
C GLY A 182 -13.35 -1.28 6.18
N LYS A 183 -14.46 -0.55 6.14
CA LYS A 183 -15.62 -0.86 5.30
C LYS A 183 -16.20 0.43 4.74
N ALA A 184 -16.46 0.45 3.44
CA ALA A 184 -17.01 1.61 2.73
C ALA A 184 -18.27 2.15 3.44
N GLU A 185 -18.39 3.48 3.47
CA GLU A 185 -19.49 4.21 4.11
C GLU A 185 -19.68 3.94 5.61
N THR A 186 -18.62 3.48 6.31
CA THR A 186 -18.65 3.27 7.77
C THR A 186 -17.43 3.90 8.45
N SER A 187 -17.57 4.19 9.75
CA SER A 187 -16.50 4.65 10.63
C SER A 187 -15.88 3.51 11.47
N ASN A 188 -15.91 2.28 10.95
CA ASN A 188 -15.41 1.12 11.68
C ASN A 188 -13.89 1.20 11.88
N ASN A 189 -13.45 1.04 13.12
CA ASN A 189 -12.04 0.99 13.46
C ASN A 189 -11.49 -0.42 13.31
N THR A 190 -10.29 -0.52 12.76
CA THR A 190 -9.66 -1.79 12.42
C THR A 190 -8.20 -1.80 12.84
N THR A 191 -7.76 -2.92 13.42
CA THR A 191 -6.36 -3.13 13.78
C THR A 191 -5.85 -4.44 13.19
N ILE A 192 -4.69 -4.42 12.56
CA ILE A 192 -3.90 -5.62 12.28
C ILE A 192 -2.68 -5.61 13.21
N ASP A 193 -2.59 -6.61 14.07
CA ASP A 193 -1.42 -6.88 14.90
C ASP A 193 -0.57 -7.95 14.19
N LEU A 194 0.52 -7.50 13.56
CA LEU A 194 1.36 -8.33 12.69
C LEU A 194 2.00 -9.48 13.44
N ARG A 195 2.63 -9.19 14.60
CA ARG A 195 3.44 -10.09 15.44
C ARG A 195 4.55 -10.88 14.76
N THR A 196 4.49 -11.13 13.46
CA THR A 196 5.36 -11.95 12.63
C THR A 196 5.37 -11.32 11.23
N SER A 197 6.40 -11.60 10.44
CA SER A 197 6.51 -11.03 9.10
C SER A 197 5.43 -11.58 8.17
N GLN A 198 4.89 -10.71 7.32
CA GLN A 198 3.85 -11.04 6.35
C GLN A 198 4.27 -10.56 4.97
N THR A 199 3.89 -11.31 3.94
CA THR A 199 3.94 -10.86 2.54
C THR A 199 2.53 -10.88 2.00
N ILE A 200 2.08 -9.78 1.43
CA ILE A 200 0.74 -9.60 0.85
C ILE A 200 0.87 -8.88 -0.49
N SER A 201 -0.16 -8.99 -1.33
CA SER A 201 -0.14 -8.42 -2.67
C SER A 201 -0.43 -6.92 -2.68
N GLY A 202 -1.43 -6.48 -1.90
CA GLY A 202 -1.81 -5.08 -1.82
C GLY A 202 -2.28 -4.69 -0.44
N LEU A 203 -2.25 -3.39 -0.15
CA LEU A 203 -2.71 -2.83 1.12
C LEU A 203 -3.54 -1.57 0.86
N ALA A 204 -4.77 -1.58 1.34
CA ALA A 204 -5.68 -0.45 1.17
C ALA A 204 -6.56 -0.21 2.40
N THR A 205 -7.16 0.98 2.45
CA THR A 205 -8.21 1.33 3.41
C THR A 205 -9.57 1.48 2.73
N ALA A 206 -10.65 1.32 3.49
CA ALA A 206 -12.01 1.60 3.05
C ALA A 206 -12.82 2.26 4.17
N GLY A 207 -13.73 3.17 3.81
CA GLY A 207 -14.53 3.93 4.77
C GLY A 207 -13.73 5.05 5.44
N THR A 208 -14.23 5.52 6.58
CA THR A 208 -13.71 6.71 7.30
C THR A 208 -13.21 6.41 8.71
N GLY A 209 -13.30 5.15 9.14
CA GLY A 209 -12.78 4.70 10.44
C GLY A 209 -11.25 4.63 10.47
N THR A 210 -10.69 4.37 11.65
CA THR A 210 -9.24 4.21 11.77
C THR A 210 -8.78 2.85 11.24
N ALA A 211 -7.64 2.82 10.57
CA ALA A 211 -6.93 1.60 10.20
C ALA A 211 -5.53 1.66 10.80
N LEU A 212 -5.21 0.68 11.65
CA LEU A 212 -3.96 0.62 12.39
C LEU A 212 -3.23 -0.69 12.10
N ILE A 213 -1.97 -0.61 11.66
CA ILE A 213 -1.06 -1.77 11.64
C ILE A 213 -0.05 -1.59 12.77
N THR A 214 0.09 -2.61 13.62
CA THR A 214 1.01 -2.60 14.76
C THR A 214 1.70 -3.95 14.94
N ASN A 215 2.69 -3.99 15.82
CA ASN A 215 3.45 -5.20 16.15
C ASN A 215 3.53 -5.38 17.67
N ASN A 216 2.41 -5.72 18.30
CA ASN A 216 2.28 -5.87 19.75
C ASN A 216 2.80 -7.24 20.21
N ARG A 217 4.10 -7.48 20.04
CA ARG A 217 4.79 -8.67 20.55
C ARG A 217 5.00 -8.59 22.06
N SER A 218 5.13 -9.76 22.68
CA SER A 218 5.44 -9.89 24.11
C SER A 218 6.94 -9.72 24.41
N SER A 219 7.77 -9.59 23.38
CA SER A 219 9.21 -9.36 23.45
C SER A 219 9.65 -8.48 22.29
N ALA A 220 10.82 -7.85 22.42
CA ALA A 220 11.47 -7.16 21.32
C ALA A 220 11.60 -8.07 20.09
N GLY A 221 11.49 -7.46 18.92
CA GLY A 221 11.62 -8.15 17.63
C GLY A 221 10.94 -7.37 16.51
N THR A 222 11.43 -7.58 15.29
CA THR A 222 10.94 -6.88 14.10
C THR A 222 9.99 -7.79 13.31
N ALA A 223 8.84 -7.27 12.92
CA ALA A 223 7.98 -7.86 11.91
C ALA A 223 8.14 -7.07 10.60
N THR A 224 8.49 -7.74 9.52
CA THR A 224 8.54 -7.12 8.20
C THR A 224 7.21 -7.29 7.49
N LEU A 225 6.58 -6.18 7.10
CA LEU A 225 5.44 -6.18 6.19
C LEU A 225 5.97 -5.98 4.77
N THR A 226 5.81 -6.99 3.93
CA THR A 226 6.16 -6.92 2.50
C THR A 226 4.91 -6.76 1.66
N ILE A 227 4.85 -5.70 0.87
CA ILE A 227 3.80 -5.46 -0.12
C ILE A 227 4.39 -5.80 -1.49
N ASN A 228 3.91 -6.88 -2.12
CA ASN A 228 4.39 -7.38 -3.41
C ASN A 228 3.20 -7.67 -4.36
N PRO A 229 2.74 -6.70 -5.17
CA PRO A 229 1.58 -6.86 -6.04
C PRO A 229 1.74 -8.03 -7.04
N ASP A 230 2.97 -8.42 -7.38
CA ASP A 230 3.25 -9.49 -8.34
C ASP A 230 3.17 -10.91 -7.72
N SER A 231 2.92 -11.04 -6.41
CA SER A 231 2.85 -12.36 -5.73
C SER A 231 1.51 -13.08 -5.88
N GLY A 232 1.04 -13.25 -7.13
CA GLY A 232 -0.08 -14.14 -7.47
C GLY A 232 -1.47 -13.48 -7.48
N SER A 233 -1.56 -12.17 -7.76
CA SER A 233 -2.83 -11.42 -7.86
C SER A 233 -2.87 -10.54 -9.12
N THR A 234 -4.06 -10.07 -9.49
CA THR A 234 -4.27 -8.99 -10.48
C THR A 234 -4.15 -7.60 -9.83
N ALA A 235 -3.27 -7.46 -8.84
CA ALA A 235 -3.24 -6.26 -8.01
C ALA A 235 -2.84 -5.03 -8.83
N ALA A 236 -3.55 -3.93 -8.58
CA ALA A 236 -3.27 -2.61 -9.11
C ALA A 236 -2.57 -1.75 -8.04
N ASP A 237 -2.29 -0.50 -8.37
CA ASP A 237 -1.85 0.50 -7.40
C ASP A 237 -2.81 0.54 -6.19
N SER A 238 -2.25 0.65 -4.98
CA SER A 238 -3.04 0.63 -3.74
C SER A 238 -2.76 1.83 -2.84
N THR A 239 -3.79 2.36 -2.20
CA THR A 239 -3.68 3.50 -1.26
C THR A 239 -4.07 3.07 0.14
N PHE A 240 -3.17 3.26 1.09
CA PHE A 240 -3.41 3.04 2.52
C PHE A 240 -3.37 4.37 3.26
N SER A 241 -4.53 4.77 3.81
CA SER A 241 -4.67 6.00 4.60
C SER A 241 -4.56 5.78 6.11
N GLY A 242 -4.32 4.54 6.54
CA GLY A 242 -4.14 4.20 7.95
C GLY A 242 -2.74 4.52 8.47
N SER A 243 -2.52 4.25 9.75
CA SER A 243 -1.21 4.38 10.38
C SER A 243 -0.54 3.03 10.53
N ILE A 244 0.79 3.01 10.36
CA ILE A 244 1.66 1.89 10.72
C ILE A 244 2.52 2.35 11.89
N GLN A 245 2.55 1.61 12.99
CA GLN A 245 3.32 1.99 14.18
C GLN A 245 3.98 0.78 14.84
N ASP A 246 5.12 1.01 15.49
CA ASP A 246 5.71 -0.01 16.35
C ASP A 246 4.76 -0.37 17.50
N GLY A 247 4.92 -1.59 18.02
CA GLY A 247 4.21 -2.03 19.22
C GLY A 247 4.82 -1.43 20.48
N SER A 248 3.97 -1.20 21.48
CA SER A 248 4.33 -0.54 22.75
C SER A 248 5.41 -1.25 23.57
N SER A 249 5.69 -2.52 23.28
CA SER A 249 6.68 -3.36 23.98
C SER A 249 7.98 -3.57 23.18
N GLY A 250 8.33 -2.64 22.30
CA GLY A 250 9.55 -2.71 21.46
C GLY A 250 9.42 -3.64 20.24
N GLY A 251 8.18 -3.91 19.81
CA GLY A 251 7.94 -4.65 18.57
C GLY A 251 8.06 -3.72 17.37
N LEU A 252 9.18 -3.79 16.65
CA LEU A 252 9.43 -2.90 15.52
C LEU A 252 8.68 -3.39 14.28
N ILE A 253 8.25 -2.46 13.42
CA ILE A 253 7.81 -2.78 12.06
C ILE A 253 8.87 -2.32 11.08
N ALA A 254 9.22 -3.18 10.12
CA ALA A 254 9.92 -2.80 8.90
C ALA A 254 8.96 -2.93 7.71
N LEU A 255 9.11 -2.06 6.71
CA LEU A 255 8.29 -2.09 5.50
C LEU A 255 9.16 -2.45 4.30
N THR A 256 8.70 -3.39 3.47
CA THR A 256 9.28 -3.62 2.14
C THR A 256 8.21 -3.41 1.08
N LYS A 257 8.41 -2.41 0.22
CA LYS A 257 7.65 -2.27 -1.01
C LYS A 257 8.40 -3.01 -2.13
N ALA A 258 7.78 -4.03 -2.69
CA ALA A 258 8.28 -4.83 -3.81
C ALA A 258 7.27 -4.83 -4.94
N GLY A 259 7.58 -5.51 -6.04
CA GLY A 259 6.73 -5.65 -7.21
C GLY A 259 6.44 -4.35 -7.97
N SER A 260 5.81 -4.48 -9.12
CA SER A 260 5.75 -3.43 -10.15
C SER A 260 4.83 -2.23 -9.87
N HIS A 261 3.74 -2.41 -9.12
CA HIS A 261 2.71 -1.38 -8.91
C HIS A 261 3.06 -0.36 -7.82
N ALA A 262 2.31 0.74 -7.72
CA ALA A 262 2.50 1.75 -6.69
C ALA A 262 1.82 1.39 -5.35
N LEU A 263 2.45 1.76 -4.24
CA LEU A 263 1.82 1.82 -2.92
C LEU A 263 1.83 3.28 -2.44
N THR A 264 0.65 3.85 -2.21
CA THR A 264 0.49 5.20 -1.69
C THR A 264 0.14 5.18 -0.20
N LEU A 265 0.99 5.80 0.63
CA LEU A 265 0.77 5.95 2.07
C LEU A 265 0.38 7.39 2.37
N THR A 266 -0.87 7.63 2.76
CA THR A 266 -1.37 8.98 3.08
C THR A 266 -1.57 9.23 4.57
N GLY A 267 -1.54 8.17 5.38
CA GLY A 267 -1.58 8.29 6.84
C GLY A 267 -0.23 8.60 7.47
N THR A 268 -0.27 9.00 8.74
CA THR A 268 0.92 9.22 9.57
C THR A 268 1.39 7.89 10.15
N SER A 269 2.57 7.43 9.78
CA SER A 269 3.16 6.18 10.26
C SER A 269 4.39 6.45 11.12
N THR A 270 4.40 5.86 12.31
CA THR A 270 5.40 6.12 13.36
C THR A 270 6.34 4.93 13.63
N TYR A 271 6.27 3.88 12.82
CA TYR A 271 7.22 2.77 12.92
C TYR A 271 8.66 3.23 12.63
N THR A 272 9.61 2.64 13.36
CA THR A 272 11.02 3.05 13.31
C THR A 272 11.92 2.07 12.58
N GLY A 273 11.46 0.83 12.34
CA GLY A 273 12.20 -0.11 11.48
C GLY A 273 12.28 0.37 10.03
N ALA A 274 13.35 0.01 9.34
CA ALA A 274 13.67 0.55 8.02
C ALA A 274 12.58 0.27 6.97
N THR A 275 12.43 1.21 6.04
CA THR A 275 11.62 1.07 4.82
C THR A 275 12.53 0.77 3.64
N THR A 276 12.28 -0.33 2.94
CA THR A 276 12.98 -0.67 1.69
C THR A 276 12.01 -0.61 0.52
N VAL A 277 12.34 0.18 -0.50
CA VAL A 277 11.65 0.17 -1.79
C VAL A 277 12.50 -0.63 -2.77
N SER A 278 12.09 -1.87 -3.01
CA SER A 278 12.80 -2.87 -3.82
C SER A 278 12.21 -3.05 -5.22
N GLY A 279 11.04 -2.46 -5.50
CA GLY A 279 10.41 -2.47 -6.81
C GLY A 279 9.18 -1.56 -6.87
N GLY A 280 8.84 -1.13 -8.09
CA GLY A 280 7.73 -0.22 -8.34
C GLY A 280 7.90 1.12 -7.63
N THR A 281 6.79 1.74 -7.24
CA THR A 281 6.78 3.06 -6.60
C THR A 281 6.24 2.99 -5.18
N LEU A 282 6.95 3.59 -4.22
CA LEU A 282 6.39 3.98 -2.93
C LEU A 282 6.07 5.48 -2.98
N VAL A 283 4.80 5.83 -2.87
CA VAL A 283 4.35 7.23 -2.77
C VAL A 283 4.10 7.53 -1.29
N ILE A 284 4.89 8.42 -0.71
CA ILE A 284 4.67 8.91 0.66
C ILE A 284 3.97 10.25 0.56
N GLY A 285 2.70 10.23 0.92
CA GLY A 285 1.86 11.40 1.04
C GLY A 285 1.43 12.07 -0.26
N VAL A 286 0.28 12.74 -0.17
CA VAL A 286 -0.33 13.51 -1.26
C VAL A 286 -0.79 14.85 -0.72
N SER A 287 -0.56 15.92 -1.49
CA SER A 287 -0.88 17.29 -1.08
C SER A 287 -0.29 17.69 0.29
N GLY A 288 0.91 17.22 0.64
CA GLY A 288 1.56 17.52 1.92
C GLY A 288 1.19 16.62 3.09
N ALA A 289 0.19 15.73 2.94
CA ALA A 289 -0.30 14.87 4.01
C ALA A 289 0.28 13.46 3.90
N GLY A 290 0.71 12.88 5.03
CA GLY A 290 1.30 11.55 5.13
C GLY A 290 2.78 11.60 5.52
N SER A 291 3.20 10.70 6.41
CA SER A 291 4.58 10.70 6.89
C SER A 291 5.06 9.34 7.37
N LEU A 292 6.38 9.11 7.30
CA LEU A 292 7.07 7.98 7.91
C LEU A 292 8.08 8.46 8.96
N ALA A 293 8.16 7.79 10.11
CA ALA A 293 9.24 8.02 11.06
C ALA A 293 10.55 7.31 10.66
N SER A 294 10.46 6.20 9.92
CA SER A 294 11.59 5.36 9.53
C SER A 294 12.52 6.01 8.49
N SER A 295 13.73 5.46 8.38
CA SER A 295 14.61 5.73 7.23
C SER A 295 14.16 4.93 6.01
N VAL A 296 14.40 5.48 4.82
CA VAL A 296 13.99 4.88 3.53
C VAL A 296 15.20 4.59 2.67
N THR A 297 15.28 3.38 2.13
CA THR A 297 16.27 2.97 1.13
C THR A 297 15.56 2.55 -0.16
N VAL A 298 15.92 3.15 -1.28
CA VAL A 298 15.35 2.86 -2.60
C VAL A 298 16.39 2.14 -3.44
N LYS A 299 16.04 0.94 -3.91
CA LYS A 299 16.93 0.07 -4.69
C LYS A 299 16.85 0.37 -6.18
N ASN A 300 17.74 -0.25 -6.94
CA ASN A 300 17.79 -0.19 -8.41
C ASN A 300 16.40 -0.43 -9.05
N GLY A 301 15.99 0.48 -9.93
CA GLY A 301 14.74 0.43 -10.69
C GLY A 301 13.48 0.73 -9.88
N ALA A 302 13.61 1.01 -8.58
CA ALA A 302 12.50 1.38 -7.72
C ALA A 302 12.42 2.92 -7.55
N THR A 303 11.22 3.41 -7.26
CA THR A 303 10.96 4.85 -7.12
C THR A 303 10.40 5.20 -5.75
N LEU A 304 10.94 6.24 -5.12
CA LEU A 304 10.28 6.97 -4.04
C LEU A 304 9.66 8.26 -4.60
N SER A 305 8.40 8.50 -4.27
CA SER A 305 7.63 9.66 -4.75
C SER A 305 6.69 10.21 -3.68
N GLY A 306 5.93 11.24 -4.01
CA GLY A 306 4.94 11.87 -3.15
C GLY A 306 5.36 13.22 -2.60
N SER A 307 4.46 13.82 -1.83
CA SER A 307 4.63 15.17 -1.24
C SER A 307 4.52 15.17 0.29
N GLY A 308 4.65 13.99 0.90
CA GLY A 308 4.66 13.82 2.35
C GLY A 308 6.04 14.06 2.96
N SER A 309 6.29 13.37 4.09
CA SER A 309 7.56 13.52 4.80
C SER A 309 8.13 12.21 5.36
N THR A 310 9.44 12.21 5.60
CA THR A 310 10.15 11.18 6.36
C THR A 310 10.91 11.85 7.51
N SER A 311 11.00 11.21 8.68
CA SER A 311 11.85 11.71 9.77
C SER A 311 13.28 11.16 9.70
N GLY A 312 13.43 9.94 9.17
CA GLY A 312 14.72 9.30 8.98
C GLY A 312 15.48 9.81 7.76
N ASN A 313 16.61 9.15 7.50
CA ASN A 313 17.41 9.41 6.28
C ASN A 313 16.72 8.80 5.06
N VAL A 314 16.97 9.39 3.89
CA VAL A 314 16.61 8.79 2.60
C VAL A 314 17.88 8.49 1.83
N THR A 315 18.03 7.24 1.41
CA THR A 315 19.12 6.78 0.54
C THR A 315 18.53 6.25 -0.76
N ILE A 316 18.91 6.86 -1.87
CA ILE A 316 18.63 6.35 -3.21
C ILE A 316 19.88 5.62 -3.67
N GLU A 317 19.83 4.29 -3.69
CA GLU A 317 20.94 3.45 -4.13
C GLU A 317 21.12 3.54 -5.64
N THR A 318 22.19 2.91 -6.15
CA THR A 318 22.53 2.93 -7.57
C THR A 318 21.39 2.42 -8.43
N GLY A 319 21.00 3.24 -9.42
CA GLY A 319 19.87 2.98 -10.32
C GLY A 319 18.48 3.20 -9.70
N GLY A 320 18.39 3.67 -8.45
CA GLY A 320 17.13 4.04 -7.82
C GLY A 320 16.65 5.44 -8.22
N ASN A 321 15.36 5.71 -8.02
CA ASN A 321 14.74 6.97 -8.43
C ASN A 321 14.11 7.72 -7.25
N LEU A 322 14.28 9.04 -7.24
CA LEU A 322 13.55 9.97 -6.37
C LEU A 322 12.75 10.94 -7.25
N ALA A 323 11.42 10.86 -7.16
CA ALA A 323 10.48 11.67 -7.93
C ALA A 323 9.50 12.37 -6.97
N PRO A 324 9.94 13.41 -6.23
CA PRO A 324 9.07 14.19 -5.35
C PRO A 324 7.85 14.71 -6.11
N GLY A 325 6.74 14.89 -5.40
CA GLY A 325 5.49 15.40 -5.97
C GLY A 325 4.46 14.34 -6.33
N ASN A 326 3.31 14.85 -6.77
CA ASN A 326 2.22 14.15 -7.48
C ASN A 326 1.52 15.25 -8.30
N SER A 327 2.22 15.79 -9.31
CA SER A 327 2.30 17.22 -9.67
C SER A 327 3.23 18.00 -8.71
N ALA A 328 3.69 19.17 -9.18
CA ALA A 328 4.53 20.12 -8.43
C ALA A 328 4.21 20.19 -6.92
N GLY A 329 5.10 19.66 -6.08
CA GLY A 329 4.95 19.60 -4.63
C GLY A 329 6.27 19.39 -3.89
N GLN A 330 6.27 19.63 -2.58
CA GLN A 330 7.45 19.43 -1.74
C GLN A 330 7.43 18.07 -1.06
N PHE A 331 8.55 17.35 -1.10
CA PHE A 331 8.83 16.21 -0.23
C PHE A 331 9.82 16.63 0.87
N THR A 332 9.54 16.29 2.13
CA THR A 332 10.39 16.68 3.26
C THR A 332 11.10 15.48 3.89
N ILE A 333 12.41 15.61 4.10
CA ILE A 333 13.26 14.61 4.72
C ILE A 333 13.87 15.25 5.98
N GLY A 334 13.48 14.77 7.15
CA GLY A 334 13.99 15.26 8.44
C GLY A 334 15.45 14.87 8.68
N GLY A 335 15.90 13.76 8.07
CA GLY A 335 17.29 13.33 8.03
C GLY A 335 18.03 13.82 6.78
N ALA A 336 19.15 13.17 6.49
CA ALA A 336 19.95 13.45 5.30
C ALA A 336 19.39 12.74 4.06
N LEU A 337 19.57 13.36 2.89
CA LEU A 337 19.39 12.73 1.58
C LEU A 337 20.74 12.31 1.01
N SER A 338 20.86 11.05 0.60
CA SER A 338 22.01 10.55 -0.17
C SER A 338 21.54 9.97 -1.50
N LEU A 339 22.11 10.49 -2.60
CA LEU A 339 21.95 9.96 -3.96
C LEU A 339 23.23 9.24 -4.35
N ALA A 340 23.15 7.93 -4.58
CA ALA A 340 24.27 7.13 -5.06
C ALA A 340 24.60 7.41 -6.54
N ALA A 341 25.70 6.85 -7.03
CA ALA A 341 26.01 6.86 -8.46
C ALA A 341 24.85 6.22 -9.26
N ASP A 342 24.51 6.78 -10.41
CA ASP A 342 23.37 6.38 -11.26
C ASP A 342 21.98 6.47 -10.59
N ALA A 343 21.87 7.08 -9.40
CA ALA A 343 20.56 7.45 -8.86
C ALA A 343 19.97 8.60 -9.70
N VAL A 344 18.65 8.59 -9.90
CA VAL A 344 17.96 9.61 -10.71
C VAL A 344 17.06 10.47 -9.84
N TYR A 345 17.30 11.78 -9.82
CA TYR A 345 16.36 12.76 -9.30
C TYR A 345 15.46 13.27 -10.44
N GLN A 346 14.16 12.99 -10.34
CA GLN A 346 13.15 13.37 -11.32
C GLN A 346 12.32 14.54 -10.81
N PHE A 347 12.23 15.59 -11.62
CA PHE A 347 11.63 16.85 -11.23
C PHE A 347 10.54 17.28 -12.22
N GLU A 348 9.36 17.65 -11.71
CA GLU A 348 8.29 18.27 -12.50
C GLU A 348 8.22 19.79 -12.27
N LEU A 349 8.15 20.55 -13.37
CA LEU A 349 7.82 21.98 -13.37
C LEU A 349 6.46 22.18 -14.04
N ASN A 350 5.51 22.77 -13.34
CA ASN A 350 4.27 23.25 -13.95
C ASN A 350 4.42 24.72 -14.33
N GLY A 351 4.63 25.00 -15.61
CA GLY A 351 4.85 26.36 -16.09
C GLY A 351 3.58 27.22 -16.15
N ALA A 352 2.38 26.64 -16.06
CA ALA A 352 1.14 27.41 -15.92
C ALA A 352 0.98 27.95 -14.50
N THR A 353 1.29 27.15 -13.48
CA THR A 353 1.15 27.54 -12.06
C THR A 353 2.44 28.13 -11.47
N ARG A 354 3.56 28.02 -12.20
CA ARG A 354 4.91 28.38 -11.72
C ARG A 354 5.28 27.62 -10.45
N ALA A 355 4.80 26.38 -10.34
CA ALA A 355 5.10 25.47 -9.25
C ALA A 355 6.06 24.38 -9.73
N ALA A 356 6.96 23.98 -8.86
CA ALA A 356 8.05 23.06 -9.12
C ALA A 356 8.05 22.01 -8.01
N ASP A 357 8.38 20.77 -8.32
CA ASP A 357 8.73 19.81 -7.28
C ASP A 357 9.97 20.27 -6.50
N LYS A 358 10.00 19.89 -5.23
CA LYS A 358 11.09 20.27 -4.34
C LYS A 358 11.37 19.18 -3.33
N VAL A 359 12.63 18.96 -3.00
CA VAL A 359 13.01 18.22 -1.79
C VAL A 359 13.61 19.17 -0.78
N ALA A 360 13.15 19.10 0.47
CA ALA A 360 13.80 19.73 1.61
C ALA A 360 14.44 18.64 2.49
N ALA A 361 15.75 18.70 2.73
CA ALA A 361 16.47 17.68 3.49
C ALA A 361 17.52 18.28 4.44
N ASN A 362 17.80 17.62 5.57
CA ASN A 362 18.81 18.06 6.55
C ASN A 362 20.19 17.51 6.17
N GLY A 363 20.77 18.09 5.13
CA GLY A 363 22.00 17.61 4.48
C GLY A 363 21.69 16.82 3.22
N ILE A 364 22.42 17.14 2.14
CA ILE A 364 22.26 16.50 0.83
C ILE A 364 23.65 16.12 0.29
N SER A 365 23.80 14.86 -0.08
CA SER A 365 25.00 14.32 -0.73
C SER A 365 24.65 13.68 -2.06
N ILE A 366 25.30 14.12 -3.13
CA ILE A 366 25.11 13.66 -4.51
C ILE A 366 26.41 13.02 -4.97
N ASN A 367 26.42 11.70 -5.13
CA ASN A 367 27.60 10.99 -5.61
C ASN A 367 27.78 11.19 -7.12
N ALA A 368 29.03 11.08 -7.58
CA ALA A 368 29.35 11.18 -9.00
C ALA A 368 28.52 10.18 -9.83
N ALA A 369 28.04 10.62 -10.99
CA ALA A 369 27.13 9.90 -11.89
C ALA A 369 25.64 9.83 -11.47
N ALA A 370 25.22 10.48 -10.37
CA ALA A 370 23.79 10.70 -10.16
C ALA A 370 23.22 11.65 -11.23
N ASP A 371 22.06 11.34 -11.79
CA ASP A 371 21.45 12.10 -12.88
C ASP A 371 20.24 12.93 -12.43
N PHE A 372 20.04 14.04 -13.12
CA PHE A 372 18.90 14.94 -12.97
C PHE A 372 17.99 14.84 -14.20
N SER A 373 16.68 14.65 -14.02
CA SER A 373 15.72 14.63 -15.13
C SER A 373 14.57 15.62 -14.92
N PHE A 374 14.04 16.14 -16.02
CA PHE A 374 13.09 17.23 -16.05
C PHE A 374 11.83 16.87 -16.84
N THR A 375 10.67 17.19 -16.29
CA THR A 375 9.37 17.12 -16.96
C THR A 375 8.67 18.48 -16.88
N LEU A 376 8.22 19.01 -18.02
CA LEU A 376 7.39 20.23 -18.07
C LEU A 376 5.90 19.87 -18.17
N LEU A 377 5.12 20.39 -17.23
CA LEU A 377 3.66 20.35 -17.20
C LEU A 377 3.10 21.75 -17.50
N GLY A 378 1.89 21.82 -18.07
CA GLY A 378 1.18 23.10 -18.24
C GLY A 378 1.77 24.10 -19.26
N GLY A 379 2.81 23.72 -20.00
CA GLY A 379 3.48 24.61 -20.98
C GLY A 379 4.32 25.71 -20.34
N VAL A 380 4.70 26.74 -21.11
CA VAL A 380 5.65 27.79 -20.67
C VAL A 380 5.02 29.16 -20.46
N SER A 381 3.70 29.31 -20.62
CA SER A 381 3.02 30.61 -20.69
C SER A 381 3.08 31.43 -19.40
N GLY A 382 3.19 30.78 -18.23
CA GLY A 382 3.35 31.44 -16.94
C GLY A 382 4.80 31.72 -16.55
N LEU A 383 5.77 31.29 -17.36
CA LEU A 383 7.19 31.40 -17.06
C LEU A 383 7.81 32.66 -17.67
N SER A 384 8.68 33.32 -16.90
CA SER A 384 9.44 34.48 -17.38
C SER A 384 10.89 34.45 -16.91
N ILE A 385 11.76 35.17 -17.63
CA ILE A 385 13.17 35.36 -17.25
C ILE A 385 13.24 35.90 -15.82
N GLY A 386 14.17 35.34 -15.05
CA GLY A 386 14.36 35.65 -13.63
C GLY A 386 13.45 34.86 -12.69
N ASN A 387 12.50 34.05 -13.17
CA ASN A 387 11.79 33.11 -12.31
C ASN A 387 12.79 32.10 -11.72
N GLN A 388 12.68 31.86 -10.41
CA GLN A 388 13.55 30.96 -9.67
C GLN A 388 12.77 29.80 -9.07
N PHE A 389 13.36 28.62 -9.10
CA PHE A 389 12.81 27.40 -8.53
C PHE A 389 13.87 26.76 -7.65
N VAL A 390 13.59 26.65 -6.35
CA VAL A 390 14.41 25.88 -5.41
C VAL A 390 14.00 24.42 -5.58
N ILE A 391 14.93 23.61 -6.09
CA ILE A 391 14.69 22.21 -6.43
C ILE A 391 15.14 21.31 -5.29
N LEU A 392 16.33 21.58 -4.75
CA LEU A 392 16.84 20.97 -3.53
C LEU A 392 17.08 22.09 -2.51
N ASP A 393 16.36 22.02 -1.40
CA ASP A 393 16.50 22.89 -0.23
C ASP A 393 17.24 22.13 0.86
N ASN A 394 18.47 22.55 1.09
CA ASN A 394 19.31 21.96 2.11
C ASN A 394 19.12 22.74 3.41
N THR A 395 18.41 22.10 4.33
CA THR A 395 18.15 22.64 5.67
C THR A 395 19.28 22.32 6.65
N GLY A 396 20.31 21.56 6.21
CA GLY A 396 21.52 21.29 6.97
C GLY A 396 22.45 22.50 7.05
N SER A 397 23.42 22.46 7.96
CA SER A 397 24.34 23.58 8.20
C SER A 397 25.46 23.74 7.16
N GLY A 398 25.70 22.72 6.34
CA GLY A 398 26.74 22.71 5.30
C GLY A 398 26.12 22.75 3.90
N SER A 399 26.91 23.11 2.90
CA SER A 399 26.50 23.09 1.49
C SER A 399 26.17 21.68 0.98
N ILE A 400 25.43 21.61 -0.13
CA ILE A 400 25.21 20.35 -0.86
C ILE A 400 26.59 19.80 -1.27
N SER A 401 26.83 18.52 -0.98
CA SER A 401 28.05 17.83 -1.41
C SER A 401 27.84 17.18 -2.77
N GLY A 402 28.75 17.43 -3.71
CA GLY A 402 28.70 16.89 -5.06
C GLY A 402 27.71 17.59 -6.00
N THR A 403 27.63 17.09 -7.24
CA THR A 403 26.77 17.60 -8.31
C THR A 403 26.25 16.44 -9.16
N PHE A 404 25.14 16.66 -9.87
CA PHE A 404 24.63 15.69 -10.84
C PHE A 404 25.55 15.65 -12.09
N SER A 405 25.73 14.47 -12.68
CA SER A 405 26.58 14.26 -13.87
C SER A 405 26.17 15.13 -15.06
N ASN A 406 24.88 15.36 -15.21
CA ASN A 406 24.29 16.08 -16.32
C ASN A 406 23.80 17.50 -15.96
N LEU A 407 24.15 18.01 -14.78
CA LEU A 407 23.76 19.35 -14.33
C LEU A 407 24.90 20.00 -13.52
N ALA A 408 25.96 20.44 -14.18
CA ALA A 408 27.07 21.09 -13.47
C ALA A 408 26.63 22.41 -12.79
N ALA A 409 27.19 22.69 -11.61
CA ALA A 409 26.95 23.95 -10.90
C ALA A 409 27.43 25.15 -11.74
N GLY A 410 26.65 26.24 -11.73
CA GLY A 410 26.96 27.46 -12.49
C GLY A 410 26.78 27.34 -14.01
N SER A 411 26.40 26.16 -14.51
CA SER A 411 26.18 25.93 -15.94
C SER A 411 24.81 26.45 -16.41
N SER A 412 24.60 26.40 -17.73
CA SER A 412 23.27 26.56 -18.32
C SER A 412 22.66 25.20 -18.63
N PHE A 413 21.42 25.00 -18.20
CA PHE A 413 20.64 23.79 -18.42
C PHE A 413 19.52 24.08 -19.42
N ASN A 414 19.60 23.47 -20.60
CA ASN A 414 18.55 23.57 -21.61
C ASN A 414 17.49 22.51 -21.32
N ALA A 415 16.32 22.96 -20.85
CA ALA A 415 15.20 22.11 -20.50
C ALA A 415 14.27 21.82 -21.69
N GLY A 416 14.64 22.25 -22.90
CA GLY A 416 13.79 22.21 -24.08
C GLY A 416 12.70 23.29 -24.06
N ASN A 417 11.83 23.31 -25.07
CA ASN A 417 10.70 24.25 -25.18
C ASN A 417 11.06 25.74 -25.07
N GLY A 418 12.29 26.11 -25.42
CA GLY A 418 12.80 27.48 -25.26
C GLY A 418 13.13 27.88 -23.82
N LEU A 419 13.13 26.93 -22.88
CA LEU A 419 13.52 27.16 -21.49
C LEU A 419 15.02 26.89 -21.31
N LEU A 420 15.74 27.93 -20.88
CA LEU A 420 17.13 27.83 -20.44
C LEU A 420 17.22 28.28 -18.99
N PHE A 421 17.81 27.44 -18.15
CA PHE A 421 18.06 27.76 -16.76
C PHE A 421 19.55 28.03 -16.52
N SER A 422 19.88 29.00 -15.68
CA SER A 422 21.16 29.01 -14.98
C SER A 422 21.04 28.19 -13.69
N VAL A 423 22.05 27.37 -13.42
CA VAL A 423 22.15 26.53 -12.23
C VAL A 423 22.90 27.28 -11.13
N SER A 424 22.45 27.19 -9.88
CA SER A 424 23.14 27.79 -8.73
C SER A 424 24.60 27.34 -8.61
N SER A 425 25.44 28.18 -8.01
CA SER A 425 26.84 27.86 -7.73
C SER A 425 27.37 28.61 -6.52
N ASP A 426 28.28 27.96 -5.79
CA ASP A 426 29.12 28.58 -4.76
C ASP A 426 30.43 29.20 -5.29
N GLY A 427 30.70 29.09 -6.59
CA GLY A 427 31.97 29.52 -7.21
C GLY A 427 33.16 28.56 -6.97
N LEU A 428 32.94 27.43 -6.29
CA LEU A 428 33.91 26.38 -6.01
C LEU A 428 33.60 25.06 -6.75
N GLY A 429 32.57 25.08 -7.60
CA GLY A 429 32.12 23.92 -8.39
C GLY A 429 30.96 23.15 -7.78
N GLY A 430 30.43 23.58 -6.63
CA GLY A 430 29.21 23.05 -6.01
C GLY A 430 28.01 23.98 -6.22
N TYR A 431 26.81 23.50 -5.89
CA TYR A 431 25.58 24.31 -5.98
C TYR A 431 25.47 25.39 -4.88
N GLY A 432 26.28 25.29 -3.83
CA GLY A 432 26.13 26.08 -2.60
C GLY A 432 25.17 25.42 -1.62
N ASN A 433 24.42 26.23 -0.85
CA ASN A 433 23.43 25.70 0.09
C ASN A 433 22.31 24.97 -0.63
N ASP A 434 21.74 25.58 -1.67
CA ASP A 434 20.55 25.06 -2.37
C ASP A 434 20.81 24.87 -3.86
N LEU A 435 20.11 23.90 -4.46
CA LEU A 435 20.02 23.80 -5.92
C LEU A 435 18.86 24.69 -6.39
N VAL A 436 19.21 25.82 -6.99
CA VAL A 436 18.25 26.79 -7.54
C VAL A 436 18.41 26.88 -9.03
N LEU A 437 17.31 26.74 -9.77
CA LEU A 437 17.23 26.97 -11.20
C LEU A 437 16.60 28.33 -11.47
N THR A 438 17.29 29.19 -12.21
CA THR A 438 16.77 30.51 -12.60
C THR A 438 16.57 30.57 -14.11
N ILE A 439 15.37 30.96 -14.59
CA ILE A 439 15.12 31.12 -16.03
C ILE A 439 15.96 32.26 -16.57
N THR A 440 16.67 32.00 -17.66
CA THR A 440 17.52 32.96 -18.36
C THR A 440 17.08 33.13 -19.80
N ALA A 441 17.55 34.19 -20.45
CA ALA A 441 17.36 34.34 -21.89
C ALA A 441 18.11 33.23 -22.62
N VAL A 442 17.47 32.61 -23.61
CA VAL A 442 18.18 31.75 -24.58
C VAL A 442 19.07 32.66 -25.42
N PRO A 443 20.40 32.46 -25.47
CA PRO A 443 21.27 33.24 -26.34
C PRO A 443 20.78 33.09 -27.79
N GLU A 444 20.52 34.21 -28.48
CA GLU A 444 20.12 34.12 -29.87
C GLU A 444 21.21 33.40 -30.68
N SER A 445 20.81 32.41 -31.48
CA SER A 445 21.73 31.77 -32.42
C SER A 445 22.33 32.84 -33.35
N SER A 446 23.49 32.58 -33.91
CA SER A 446 24.32 33.46 -34.76
C SER A 446 23.64 34.17 -35.95
N THR A 447 22.32 34.07 -36.15
CA THR A 447 21.54 34.87 -37.10
C THR A 447 21.62 36.37 -36.85
N ALA A 448 21.65 36.85 -35.61
CA ALA A 448 21.86 38.27 -35.32
C ALA A 448 23.26 38.75 -35.76
N VAL A 449 24.28 37.91 -35.53
CA VAL A 449 25.66 38.16 -35.98
C VAL A 449 25.78 38.08 -37.50
N SER A 450 25.08 37.13 -38.13
CA SER A 450 25.06 36.95 -39.59
C SER A 450 24.32 38.08 -40.30
N LEU A 451 23.26 38.63 -39.68
CA LEU A 451 22.53 39.80 -40.19
C LEU A 451 23.36 41.08 -40.03
N ALA A 452 24.09 41.24 -38.92
CA ALA A 452 25.01 42.36 -38.71
C ALA A 452 26.20 42.32 -39.69
N LEU A 453 26.78 41.13 -39.94
CA LEU A 453 27.82 40.94 -40.96
C LEU A 453 27.27 41.11 -42.38
N GLY A 454 26.04 40.65 -42.65
CA GLY A 454 25.37 40.84 -43.94
C GLY A 454 25.07 42.31 -44.25
N LEU A 455 24.59 43.08 -43.27
CA LEU A 455 24.33 44.52 -43.42
C LEU A 455 25.61 45.35 -43.56
N SER A 456 26.69 44.97 -42.86
CA SER A 456 27.98 45.65 -43.00
C SER A 456 28.68 45.32 -44.34
N ALA A 457 28.53 44.10 -44.86
CA ALA A 457 28.93 43.75 -46.22
C ALA A 457 28.12 44.52 -47.28
N LEU A 458 26.80 44.66 -47.10
CA LEU A 458 25.93 45.43 -47.99
C LEU A 458 26.29 46.93 -47.98
N TRP A 459 26.61 47.49 -46.81
CA TRP A 459 27.06 48.88 -46.68
C TRP A 459 28.41 49.14 -47.39
N LEU A 460 29.37 48.21 -47.29
CA LEU A 460 30.66 48.29 -48.00
C LEU A 460 30.49 48.23 -49.52
N VAL A 461 29.57 47.39 -50.03
CA VAL A 461 29.27 47.30 -51.47
C VAL A 461 28.60 48.57 -51.98
N VAL A 462 27.64 49.13 -51.23
CA VAL A 462 26.98 50.40 -51.57
C VAL A 462 27.97 51.58 -51.53
N ARG A 463 28.92 51.59 -50.58
CA ARG A 463 29.97 52.62 -50.50
C ARG A 463 30.95 52.55 -51.67
N ARG A 464 31.35 51.34 -52.11
CA ARG A 464 32.22 51.18 -53.29
C ARG A 464 31.57 51.68 -54.57
N ARG A 465 30.28 51.41 -54.78
CA ARG A 465 29.53 51.87 -55.97
C ARG A 465 29.29 53.39 -56.05
N ARG A 466 29.42 54.13 -54.93
CA ARG A 466 29.28 55.60 -54.92
C ARG A 466 30.61 56.33 -55.17
N ASN A 467 31.74 55.61 -55.13
CA ASN A 467 33.09 56.17 -55.27
C ASN A 467 33.79 55.72 -56.57
N SER A 468 33.08 55.04 -57.46
CA SER A 468 33.46 54.63 -58.81
C SER A 468 32.46 55.22 -59.79
#